data_AF-K8WHH8-F1
#
_entry.id   AF-K8WHH8-F1
#
_cell.length_a   1.000
_cell.length_b   1.000
_cell.length_c   1.000
_cell.angle_alpha   90.00
_cell.angle_beta   90.00
_cell.angle_gamma   90.00
#
_symmetry.space_group_name_H-M   'P 1'
#
loop_
_entity.id
_entity.type
_entity.pdbx_description
1 polymer ?
#
loop_
_entity_poly.entity_id
_entity_poly.type
_entity_poly.pdbx_seq_one_letter_code
_entity_poly.pdbx_strand_id
1 'polypeptide(L)'
;MSQQSKKDIEFAELTIPQGSTLKLSVLEKEPEVLISALIECFKQHKVVRRAFLVSAQETNSDKDNDDEAILMVAMEFVPGSENIDQIIHEAGTLACDYLEDDQSIDFCLVNEDEKGVSHFITEHVEPFYQRKLGSWLRDVIPTRNT
;
A
#
# COMPACT_ATOMS: atom_id res chain seq x y z
N MET A 1 25.95 28.74 -2.07
CA MET A 1 25.23 28.16 -0.92
C MET A 1 23.89 27.67 -1.44
N SER A 2 23.81 26.40 -1.82
CA SER A 2 22.56 25.80 -2.30
C SER A 2 21.80 25.28 -1.10
N GLN A 3 20.61 25.82 -0.86
CA GLN A 3 19.69 25.32 0.16
C GLN A 3 19.10 24.00 -0.35
N GLN A 4 19.39 22.92 0.36
CA GLN A 4 18.77 21.62 0.09
C GLN A 4 17.38 21.64 0.73
N SER A 5 16.35 21.54 -0.11
CA SER A 5 14.96 21.45 0.30
C SER A 5 14.75 20.16 1.08
N LYS A 6 14.62 20.26 2.40
CA LYS A 6 14.18 19.18 3.27
C LYS A 6 12.71 18.91 2.91
N LYS A 7 12.43 17.83 2.17
CA LYS A 7 11.06 17.32 2.06
C LYS A 7 10.70 16.76 3.44
N ASP A 8 9.67 17.31 4.06
CA ASP A 8 9.07 16.71 5.24
C ASP A 8 8.41 15.40 4.78
N ILE A 9 8.93 14.27 5.27
CA ILE A 9 8.37 12.94 4.98
C ILE A 9 7.15 12.78 5.88
N GLU A 10 5.99 12.54 5.29
CA GLU A 10 4.78 12.24 6.05
C GLU A 10 4.86 10.82 6.63
N PHE A 11 4.59 10.71 7.93
CA PHE A 11 4.58 9.44 8.65
C PHE A 11 3.47 9.41 9.71
N ALA A 12 3.03 8.20 10.07
CA ALA A 12 2.13 7.96 11.19
C ALA A 12 2.73 6.96 12.17
N GLU A 13 2.52 7.19 13.46
CA GLU A 13 2.92 6.28 14.54
C GLU A 13 1.67 5.67 15.19
N LEU A 14 1.68 4.34 15.35
CA LEU A 14 0.61 3.60 16.01
C LEU A 14 1.15 2.76 17.16
N THR A 15 0.62 2.93 18.37
CA THR A 15 0.94 2.06 19.51
C THR A 15 0.17 0.73 19.45
N ILE A 16 0.91 -0.37 19.41
CA ILE A 16 0.40 -1.75 19.47
C ILE A 16 0.14 -2.10 20.96
N PRO A 17 -0.92 -2.87 21.30
CA PRO A 17 -1.29 -3.18 22.70
C PRO A 17 -0.18 -3.80 23.57
N GLN A 18 0.91 -4.29 22.97
CA GLN A 18 2.06 -4.88 23.64
C GLN A 18 3.19 -3.88 23.94
N GLY A 19 3.02 -2.60 23.60
CA GLY A 19 3.95 -1.51 23.94
C GLY A 19 4.94 -1.09 22.84
N SER A 20 4.95 -1.80 21.70
CA SER A 20 5.67 -1.38 20.49
C SER A 20 4.86 -0.36 19.68
N THR A 21 5.55 0.48 18.91
CA THR A 21 4.93 1.46 18.00
C THR A 21 5.30 1.13 16.56
N LEU A 22 4.33 1.02 15.66
CA LEU A 22 4.59 0.88 14.23
C LEU A 22 4.64 2.26 13.60
N LYS A 23 5.77 2.60 12.99
CA LYS A 23 5.96 3.81 12.20
C LYS A 23 5.76 3.49 10.73
N LEU A 24 4.80 4.17 10.11
CA LEU A 24 4.52 4.07 8.68
C LEU A 24 5.01 5.32 7.97
N SER A 25 5.73 5.17 6.87
CA SER A 25 6.19 6.32 6.08
C SER A 25 6.12 6.05 4.58
N VAL A 26 5.97 7.12 3.80
CA VAL A 26 6.15 7.06 2.34
C VAL A 26 7.60 6.69 2.03
N LEU A 27 7.84 5.93 0.96
CA LEU A 27 9.19 5.56 0.55
C LEU A 27 9.93 6.77 -0.05
N GLU A 28 11.22 6.92 0.28
CA GLU A 28 12.08 7.91 -0.39
C GLU A 28 12.38 7.52 -1.85
N LYS A 29 12.49 6.20 -2.11
CA LYS A 29 12.75 5.62 -3.42
C LYS A 29 11.85 4.41 -3.64
N GLU A 30 11.04 4.46 -4.68
CA GLU A 30 10.13 3.37 -5.02
C GLU A 30 10.84 2.23 -5.78
N PRO A 31 10.52 0.96 -5.48
CA PRO A 31 11.00 -0.19 -6.24
C PRO A 31 10.19 -0.36 -7.54
N GLU A 32 10.53 0.42 -8.57
CA GLU A 32 9.76 0.53 -9.83
C GLU A 32 9.46 -0.83 -10.50
N VAL A 33 10.40 -1.78 -10.45
CA VAL A 33 10.26 -3.10 -11.08
C VAL A 33 9.23 -3.96 -10.33
N LEU A 34 9.32 -4.00 -9.00
CA LEU A 34 8.34 -4.68 -8.13
C LEU A 34 6.94 -4.08 -8.31
N ILE A 35 6.85 -2.74 -8.28
CA ILE A 35 5.57 -2.03 -8.49
C ILE A 35 4.97 -2.39 -9.85
N SER A 36 5.78 -2.41 -10.91
CA SER A 36 5.31 -2.77 -12.24
C SER A 36 4.77 -4.21 -12.29
N ALA A 37 5.46 -5.16 -11.66
CA ALA A 37 5.01 -6.54 -11.58
C ALA A 37 3.69 -6.68 -10.81
N LEU A 38 3.58 -6.02 -9.66
CA LEU A 38 2.35 -6.01 -8.84
C LEU A 38 1.17 -5.36 -9.59
N ILE A 39 1.41 -4.28 -10.35
CA ILE A 39 0.38 -3.67 -11.21
C ILE A 39 -0.15 -4.67 -12.24
N GLU A 40 0.71 -5.43 -12.91
CA GLU A 40 0.27 -6.44 -13.89
C GLU A 40 -0.50 -7.59 -13.24
N CYS A 41 -0.08 -8.03 -12.05
CA CYS A 41 -0.83 -8.99 -11.23
C CYS A 41 -2.23 -8.44 -10.89
N PHE A 42 -2.32 -7.25 -10.29
CA PHE A 42 -3.59 -6.67 -9.84
C PHE A 42 -4.57 -6.37 -10.98
N LYS A 43 -4.09 -6.09 -12.19
CA LYS A 43 -4.96 -5.97 -13.39
C LYS A 43 -5.77 -7.23 -13.69
N GLN A 44 -5.27 -8.41 -13.31
CA GLN A 44 -6.01 -9.68 -13.50
C GLN A 44 -7.14 -9.83 -12.47
N HIS A 45 -7.06 -9.13 -11.34
CA HIS A 45 -8.01 -9.23 -10.23
C HIS A 45 -8.89 -7.98 -10.14
N LYS A 46 -10.05 -8.02 -10.82
CA LYS A 46 -11.02 -6.91 -10.83
C LYS A 46 -11.45 -6.45 -9.42
N VAL A 47 -11.34 -7.32 -8.42
CA VAL A 47 -11.72 -7.02 -7.04
C VAL A 47 -10.73 -6.09 -6.32
N VAL A 48 -9.50 -5.93 -6.81
CA VAL A 48 -8.54 -4.96 -6.26
C VAL A 48 -8.91 -3.55 -6.74
N ARG A 49 -9.28 -2.66 -5.80
CA ARG A 49 -9.62 -1.26 -6.07
C ARG A 49 -8.38 -0.39 -6.13
N ARG A 50 -7.57 -0.44 -5.08
CA ARG A 50 -6.34 0.33 -4.91
C ARG A 50 -5.28 -0.50 -4.21
N ALA A 51 -4.03 -0.20 -4.49
CA ALA A 51 -2.91 -0.68 -3.70
C ALA A 51 -1.91 0.46 -3.47
N PHE A 52 -1.32 0.45 -2.28
CA PHE A 52 -0.40 1.45 -1.76
C PHE A 52 0.87 0.76 -1.30
N LEU A 53 2.00 1.47 -1.35
CA LEU A 53 3.26 0.98 -0.86
C LEU A 53 3.79 1.94 0.21
N VAL A 54 4.07 1.41 1.39
CA VAL A 54 4.65 2.16 2.50
C VAL A 54 5.83 1.39 3.10
N SER A 55 6.70 2.11 3.78
CA SER A 55 7.69 1.53 4.68
C SER A 55 7.05 1.39 6.05
N ALA A 56 7.24 0.24 6.69
CA ALA A 56 6.76 -0.05 8.04
C ALA A 56 7.95 -0.42 8.93
N GLN A 57 8.14 0.32 10.02
CA GLN A 57 9.21 0.10 10.98
C GLN A 57 8.62 -0.08 12.37
N GLU A 58 8.89 -1.21 13.01
CA GLU A 58 8.59 -1.37 14.43
C GLU A 58 9.59 -0.57 15.25
N THR A 59 9.09 0.14 16.26
CA THR A 59 9.90 0.89 17.21
C THR A 59 9.55 0.41 18.60
N ASN A 60 10.56 -0.04 19.33
CA ASN A 60 10.42 -0.49 20.71
C ASN A 60 10.81 0.65 21.65
N SER A 61 9.92 1.00 22.58
CA SER A 61 10.04 2.17 23.46
C SER A 61 11.28 2.15 24.40
N ASP A 62 11.98 1.02 24.49
CA ASP A 62 13.11 0.80 25.40
C ASP A 62 14.48 0.65 24.71
N LYS A 63 14.55 0.66 23.37
CA LYS A 63 15.82 0.56 22.63
C LYS A 63 15.76 1.33 21.32
N ASP A 64 16.72 2.22 21.10
CA ASP A 64 17.08 2.76 19.77
C ASP A 64 17.70 1.65 18.91
N ASN A 65 16.98 0.54 18.74
CA ASN A 65 17.25 -0.40 17.68
C ASN A 65 16.48 0.13 16.47
N ASP A 66 17.22 0.57 15.44
CA ASP A 66 16.69 0.66 14.09
C ASP A 66 16.34 -0.76 13.65
N ASP A 67 15.17 -1.26 14.06
CA ASP A 67 14.62 -2.46 13.44
C ASP A 67 14.45 -2.16 11.95
N GLU A 68 14.80 -3.14 11.12
CA GLU A 68 14.85 -2.95 9.67
C GLU A 68 13.44 -2.72 9.13
N ALA A 69 13.29 -1.63 8.38
CA ALA A 69 12.03 -1.27 7.79
C ALA A 69 11.61 -2.31 6.73
N ILE A 70 10.36 -2.75 6.80
CA ILE A 70 9.79 -3.69 5.84
C ILE A 70 8.96 -2.93 4.80
N LEU A 71 8.89 -3.47 3.58
CA LEU A 71 7.93 -2.99 2.59
C LEU A 71 6.54 -3.51 2.96
N MET A 72 5.52 -2.65 2.96
CA MET A 72 4.15 -3.07 3.20
C MET A 72 3.25 -2.64 2.06
N VAL A 73 2.61 -3.62 1.42
CA VAL A 73 1.61 -3.42 0.38
C VAL A 73 0.23 -3.43 1.02
N ALA A 74 -0.34 -2.23 1.17
CA ALA A 74 -1.70 -2.07 1.63
C ALA A 74 -2.67 -2.20 0.45
N MET A 75 -3.67 -3.07 0.57
CA MET A 75 -4.60 -3.40 -0.49
C MET A 75 -6.03 -3.07 -0.09
N GLU A 76 -6.74 -2.36 -0.96
CA GLU A 76 -8.17 -2.12 -0.84
C GLU A 76 -8.92 -2.98 -1.87
N PHE A 77 -9.91 -3.74 -1.40
CA PHE A 77 -10.76 -4.57 -2.22
C PHE A 77 -12.18 -4.01 -2.36
N VAL A 78 -12.91 -4.45 -3.38
CA VAL A 78 -14.35 -4.21 -3.46
C VAL A 78 -15.04 -4.87 -2.25
N PRO A 79 -15.98 -4.19 -1.56
CA PRO A 79 -16.69 -4.79 -0.43
C PRO A 79 -17.36 -6.12 -0.79
N GLY A 80 -17.19 -7.14 0.07
CA GLY A 80 -17.72 -8.47 -0.16
C GLY A 80 -16.95 -9.31 -1.18
N SER A 81 -15.73 -8.93 -1.55
CA SER A 81 -14.87 -9.73 -2.42
C SER A 81 -14.53 -11.07 -1.79
N GLU A 82 -14.65 -12.13 -2.58
CA GLU A 82 -14.15 -13.47 -2.27
C GLU A 82 -12.70 -13.61 -2.79
N ASN A 83 -11.97 -14.62 -2.30
CA ASN A 83 -10.60 -14.96 -2.72
C ASN A 83 -9.51 -13.92 -2.40
N ILE A 84 -9.74 -13.04 -1.42
CA ILE A 84 -8.75 -12.04 -0.97
C ILE A 84 -7.42 -12.72 -0.59
N ASP A 85 -7.47 -13.76 0.25
CA ASP A 85 -6.27 -14.47 0.71
C ASP A 85 -5.48 -15.10 -0.45
N GLN A 86 -6.17 -15.61 -1.47
CA GLN A 86 -5.53 -16.18 -2.66
C GLN A 86 -4.78 -15.09 -3.45
N ILE A 87 -5.38 -13.91 -3.60
CA ILE A 87 -4.78 -12.78 -4.33
C ILE A 87 -3.56 -12.25 -3.57
N ILE A 88 -3.66 -12.12 -2.25
CA ILE A 88 -2.53 -11.73 -1.39
C ILE A 88 -1.39 -12.75 -1.52
N HIS A 89 -1.70 -14.05 -1.47
CA HIS A 89 -0.70 -15.10 -1.61
C HIS A 89 -0.01 -15.09 -2.98
N GLU A 90 -0.79 -14.91 -4.06
CA GLU A 90 -0.25 -14.78 -5.43
C GLU A 90 0.66 -13.57 -5.54
N ALA A 91 0.22 -12.41 -5.06
CA ALA A 91 1.00 -11.17 -5.09
C ALA A 91 2.26 -11.26 -4.24
N GLY A 92 2.18 -11.87 -3.06
CA GLY A 92 3.34 -12.09 -2.18
C GLY A 92 4.35 -13.05 -2.80
N THR A 93 3.89 -14.13 -3.42
CA THR A 93 4.76 -15.07 -4.14
C THR A 93 5.47 -14.39 -5.30
N LEU A 94 4.74 -13.58 -6.08
CA LEU A 94 5.32 -12.78 -7.16
C LEU A 94 6.34 -11.77 -6.63
N ALA A 95 6.05 -11.10 -5.51
CA ALA A 95 6.92 -10.07 -4.95
C ALA A 95 8.30 -10.63 -4.55
N CYS A 96 8.37 -11.86 -4.06
CA CYS A 96 9.63 -12.51 -3.67
C CYS A 96 10.65 -12.58 -4.82
N ASP A 97 10.23 -12.61 -6.09
CA ASP A 97 11.14 -12.63 -7.23
C ASP A 97 11.88 -11.29 -7.45
N TYR A 98 11.47 -10.23 -6.74
CA TYR A 98 11.98 -8.85 -6.91
C TYR A 98 12.63 -8.27 -5.66
N LEU A 99 12.68 -9.02 -4.55
CA LEU A 99 13.31 -8.58 -3.31
C LEU A 99 14.80 -8.90 -3.30
N GLU A 100 15.59 -8.02 -2.68
CA GLU A 100 16.97 -8.32 -2.29
C GLU A 100 16.98 -9.27 -1.07
N ASP A 101 18.10 -9.96 -0.81
CA ASP A 101 18.20 -11.00 0.23
C ASP A 101 17.87 -10.51 1.66
N ASP A 102 18.02 -9.20 1.91
CA ASP A 102 17.73 -8.52 3.18
C ASP A 102 16.38 -7.77 3.18
N GLN A 103 15.69 -7.71 2.04
CA GLN A 103 14.39 -7.05 1.95
C GLN A 103 13.25 -8.01 2.30
N SER A 104 12.27 -7.49 3.03
CA SER A 104 11.02 -8.18 3.32
C SER A 104 9.83 -7.37 2.86
N ILE A 105 8.76 -8.08 2.50
CA ILE A 105 7.49 -7.50 2.11
C ILE A 105 6.35 -8.16 2.89
N ASP A 106 5.39 -7.36 3.32
CA ASP A 106 4.15 -7.81 3.94
C ASP A 106 2.94 -7.17 3.24
N PHE A 107 1.76 -7.77 3.45
CA PHE A 107 0.52 -7.36 2.84
C PHE A 107 -0.54 -7.14 3.90
N CYS A 108 -1.23 -6.01 3.84
CA CYS A 108 -2.33 -5.71 4.73
C CYS A 108 -3.56 -5.23 3.96
N LEU A 109 -4.72 -5.33 4.62
CA LEU A 109 -5.97 -4.82 4.09
C LEU A 109 -6.20 -3.41 4.63
N VAL A 110 -6.68 -2.53 3.76
CA VAL A 110 -7.12 -1.18 4.14
C VAL A 110 -8.53 -0.92 3.65
N ASN A 111 -9.25 -0.09 4.42
CA ASN A 111 -10.62 0.31 4.15
C ASN A 111 -10.79 1.81 4.47
N GLU A 112 -11.43 2.56 3.57
CA GLU A 112 -11.70 4.01 3.70
C GLU A 112 -12.47 4.36 4.99
N ASP A 113 -13.30 3.46 5.50
CA ASP A 113 -14.11 3.70 6.69
C ASP A 113 -13.37 3.42 8.02
N GLU A 114 -12.16 2.86 7.96
CA GLU A 114 -11.38 2.47 9.13
C GLU A 114 -10.40 3.55 9.59
N LYS A 115 -10.39 3.83 10.90
CA LYS A 115 -9.44 4.77 11.52
C LYS A 115 -8.07 4.13 11.73
N GLY A 116 -7.05 4.97 11.94
CA GLY A 116 -5.69 4.51 12.23
C GLY A 116 -4.89 4.28 10.95
N VAL A 117 -4.32 3.08 10.80
CA VAL A 117 -3.43 2.72 9.68
C VAL A 117 -4.15 2.86 8.34
N SER A 118 -5.37 2.31 8.23
CA SER A 118 -6.18 2.43 7.01
C SER A 118 -6.38 3.90 6.62
N HIS A 119 -6.82 4.75 7.56
CA HIS A 119 -7.01 6.19 7.31
C HIS A 119 -5.72 6.91 6.89
N PHE A 120 -4.58 6.66 7.55
CA PHE A 120 -3.32 7.27 7.14
C PHE A 120 -2.98 6.90 5.70
N ILE A 121 -3.01 5.59 5.38
CA ILE A 121 -2.64 5.09 4.05
C ILE A 121 -3.60 5.62 2.98
N THR A 122 -4.92 5.56 3.21
CA THR A 122 -5.90 5.94 2.17
C THR A 122 -5.96 7.43 1.90
N GLU A 123 -5.57 8.29 2.85
CA GLU A 123 -5.65 9.75 2.73
C GLU A 123 -4.30 10.42 2.43
N HIS A 124 -3.18 9.84 2.87
CA HIS A 124 -1.86 10.49 2.82
C HIS A 124 -0.86 9.78 1.90
N VAL A 125 -1.19 8.60 1.37
CA VAL A 125 -0.31 7.83 0.46
C VAL A 125 -0.95 7.74 -0.91
N GLU A 126 -0.17 8.08 -1.96
CA GLU A 126 -0.63 7.92 -3.33
C GLU A 126 -0.69 6.42 -3.69
N PRO A 127 -1.81 5.91 -4.23
CA PRO A 127 -1.89 4.52 -4.65
C PRO A 127 -1.04 4.30 -5.91
N PHE A 128 -0.10 3.36 -5.86
CA PHE A 128 0.66 2.96 -7.06
C PHE A 128 -0.22 2.19 -8.06
N TYR A 129 -1.31 1.58 -7.58
CA TYR A 129 -2.32 0.95 -8.40
C TYR A 129 -3.69 1.48 -8.04
N GLN A 130 -4.45 1.95 -9.04
CA GLN A 130 -5.87 2.25 -8.89
C GLN A 130 -6.63 1.75 -10.11
N ARG A 131 -7.63 0.89 -9.86
CA ARG A 131 -8.47 0.36 -10.92
C ARG A 131 -9.29 1.48 -11.54
N LYS A 132 -9.11 1.72 -12.84
CA LYS A 132 -9.89 2.71 -13.59
C LYS A 132 -11.34 2.23 -13.71
N LEU A 133 -12.30 3.07 -13.28
CA LEU A 133 -13.76 2.84 -13.41
C LEU A 133 -14.28 2.90 -14.86
N GLY A 134 -13.40 2.97 -15.87
CA GLY A 134 -13.62 3.45 -17.25
C GLY A 134 -14.53 2.63 -18.17
N SER A 135 -15.31 1.68 -17.64
CA SER A 135 -16.42 1.04 -18.35
C SER A 135 -17.77 1.25 -17.67
N TRP A 136 -17.82 1.48 -16.35
CA TRP A 136 -19.08 1.65 -15.64
C TRP A 136 -19.73 3.01 -15.97
N LEU A 137 -18.94 4.08 -16.09
CA LEU A 137 -19.45 5.43 -16.44
C LEU A 137 -20.12 5.51 -17.83
N ARG A 138 -19.89 4.56 -18.74
CA ARG A 138 -20.58 4.56 -20.05
C ARG A 138 -22.02 4.06 -19.96
N ASP A 139 -22.31 3.19 -19.00
CA ASP A 139 -23.64 2.62 -18.84
C ASP A 139 -24.54 3.45 -17.89
N VAL A 140 -23.95 4.30 -17.03
CA VAL A 140 -24.71 5.17 -16.09
C VAL A 140 -25.12 6.51 -16.71
N ILE A 141 -24.51 6.92 -17.82
CA ILE A 141 -24.87 8.17 -18.50
C ILE A 141 -25.83 7.81 -19.65
N PRO A 142 -27.11 8.19 -19.60
CA PRO A 142 -28.01 8.01 -20.73
C PRO A 142 -27.42 8.78 -21.92
N THR A 143 -27.05 8.05 -22.97
CA THR A 143 -26.79 8.67 -24.27
C THR A 143 -28.11 9.24 -24.76
N ARG A 144 -28.35 10.53 -24.49
CA ARG A 144 -29.34 11.29 -25.25
C ARG A 144 -28.77 11.43 -26.66
N ASN A 145 -29.12 10.47 -27.51
CA ASN A 145 -29.01 10.64 -28.95
C ASN A 145 -29.92 11.82 -29.32
N THR A 146 -29.31 12.96 -29.64
CA THR A 146 -29.93 14.05 -30.41
C THR A 146 -29.85 13.76 -31.89
#